data_AF-A0A8S3GF30-F1
#
_entry.id   AF-A0A8S3GF30-F1
#
_cell.length_a   1.000
_cell.length_b   1.000
_cell.length_c   1.000
_cell.angle_alpha   90.00
_cell.angle_beta   90.00
_cell.angle_gamma   90.00
#
_symmetry.space_group_name_H-M   'P 1'
#
loop_
_entity.id
_entity.type
_entity.pdbx_description
1 polymer ?
#
loop_
_entity_poly.entity_id
_entity_poly.type
_entity_poly.pdbx_seq_one_letter_code
_entity_poly.pdbx_strand_id
1 'polypeptide(L)'
;LPLTDVHFIQRTHLQYNKYLNSLENDLQMKSKFGVVGPSPLNGLQNFDPTSSFPGDLMHDFYEGGCPLIIMAMLKEASSSRLITYNAIQSRTENFVYGNLDKSNKPPAIIVKHLNSDRIVGSAAQN
;
A
#
# COMPACT_ATOMS: atom_id res chain seq x y z
N LEU A 1 -13.43 13.39 -20.18
CA LEU A 1 -13.24 12.35 -21.22
C LEU A 1 -12.72 11.11 -20.51
N PRO A 2 -13.42 9.97 -20.56
CA PRO A 2 -12.98 8.77 -19.88
C PRO A 2 -11.70 8.28 -20.57
N LEU A 3 -10.64 8.07 -19.80
CA LEU A 3 -9.44 7.39 -20.25
C LEU A 3 -9.85 5.95 -20.53
N THR A 4 -10.14 5.62 -21.78
CA THR A 4 -10.18 4.22 -22.23
C THR A 4 -8.83 3.61 -21.89
N ASP A 5 -8.84 2.48 -21.18
CA ASP A 5 -7.67 1.70 -20.77
C ASP A 5 -6.68 1.51 -21.92
N VAL A 6 -5.74 2.44 -22.07
CA VAL A 6 -4.52 2.21 -22.83
C VAL A 6 -3.72 1.31 -21.92
N HIS A 7 -3.63 0.02 -22.23
CA HIS A 7 -2.81 -0.93 -21.49
C HIS A 7 -1.46 -0.28 -21.16
N PHE A 8 -1.20 -0.04 -19.88
CA PHE A 8 0.07 0.52 -19.45
C PHE A 8 1.17 -0.47 -19.81
N ILE A 9 2.02 -0.11 -20.78
CA ILE A 9 3.15 -0.94 -21.17
C ILE A 9 4.29 -0.66 -20.19
N GLN A 10 4.53 -1.61 -19.30
CA GLN A 10 5.65 -1.54 -18.37
C GLN A 10 6.97 -1.50 -19.13
N ARG A 11 7.85 -0.60 -18.71
CA ARG A 11 9.20 -0.47 -19.29
C ARG A 11 10.02 -1.71 -18.96
N THR A 12 10.66 -2.27 -19.97
CA THR A 12 11.64 -3.37 -19.81
C THR A 12 13.02 -2.83 -19.50
N HIS A 13 13.89 -3.66 -18.91
CA HIS A 13 15.31 -3.34 -18.68
C HIS A 13 16.01 -2.82 -19.95
N LEU A 14 15.75 -3.46 -21.11
CA LEU A 14 16.32 -3.04 -22.39
C LEU A 14 15.87 -1.62 -22.79
N GLN A 15 14.58 -1.31 -22.62
CA GLN A 15 14.04 0.02 -22.92
C GLN A 15 14.59 1.08 -21.96
N TYR A 16 14.72 0.75 -20.67
CA TYR A 16 15.33 1.64 -19.67
C TYR A 16 16.77 2.00 -20.04
N ASN A 17 17.61 1.02 -20.37
CA ASN A 17 18.98 1.27 -20.79
C ASN A 17 19.07 2.07 -22.10
N LYS A 18 18.17 1.80 -23.06
CA LYS A 18 18.09 2.59 -24.29
C LYS A 18 17.78 4.06 -24.00
N TYR A 19 16.86 4.33 -23.08
CA TYR A 19 16.53 5.71 -22.67
C TYR A 19 17.68 6.37 -21.93
N LEU A 20 18.39 5.65 -21.05
CA LEU A 20 19.61 6.17 -20.40
C LEU A 20 20.66 6.60 -21.43
N ASN A 21 20.98 5.75 -22.40
CA ASN A 21 21.96 6.08 -23.44
C ASN A 21 21.51 7.25 -24.33
N SER A 22 20.20 7.43 -24.49
CA SER A 22 19.65 8.55 -25.27
C SER A 22 19.80 9.90 -24.57
N LEU A 23 19.84 9.91 -23.23
CA LEU A 23 20.01 11.13 -22.43
C LEU A 23 21.40 11.75 -22.56
N GLU A 24 22.42 10.94 -22.90
CA GLU A 24 23.77 11.44 -23.19
C GLU A 24 23.79 12.35 -24.42
N ASN A 25 22.84 12.15 -25.34
CA ASN A 25 22.78 12.84 -26.63
C ASN A 25 21.76 13.99 -26.65
N ASP A 26 20.68 13.92 -25.84
CA ASP A 26 19.68 14.98 -25.74
C ASP A 26 18.99 15.01 -24.36
N LEU A 27 19.20 16.09 -23.61
CA LEU A 27 18.61 16.28 -22.28
C LEU A 27 17.10 16.57 -22.31
N GLN A 28 16.53 17.00 -23.44
CA GLN A 28 15.07 17.19 -23.59
C GLN A 28 14.32 15.86 -23.52
N MET A 29 15.02 14.73 -23.71
CA MET A 29 14.45 13.40 -23.62
C MET A 29 14.05 12.98 -22.19
N LYS A 30 14.50 13.71 -21.15
CA LYS A 30 14.14 13.44 -19.74
C LYS A 30 12.64 13.45 -19.52
N SER A 31 11.97 14.51 -19.98
CA SER A 31 10.52 14.66 -19.84
C SER A 31 9.76 13.66 -20.72
N LYS A 32 10.30 13.35 -21.90
CA LYS A 32 9.66 12.45 -22.88
C LYS A 32 9.68 10.98 -22.44
N PHE A 33 10.78 10.51 -21.86
CA PHE A 33 10.93 9.12 -21.44
C PHE A 33 10.64 8.89 -19.95
N GLY A 34 10.52 9.96 -19.16
CA GLY A 34 10.35 9.85 -17.70
C GLY A 34 11.57 9.25 -16.99
N VAL A 35 12.75 9.29 -17.63
CA VAL A 35 14.02 8.82 -17.06
C VAL A 35 14.94 10.03 -16.96
N VAL A 36 15.42 10.32 -15.75
CA VAL A 36 16.24 11.52 -15.47
C VAL A 36 17.74 11.19 -15.44
N GLY A 37 18.08 9.92 -15.19
CA GLY A 37 19.43 9.41 -15.08
C GLY A 37 19.46 7.98 -14.53
N PRO A 38 20.66 7.40 -14.33
CA PRO A 38 20.81 6.07 -13.75
C PRO A 38 20.27 6.04 -12.32
N SER A 39 19.68 4.91 -11.91
CA SER A 39 19.21 4.73 -10.54
C SER A 39 20.38 4.78 -9.54
N PRO A 40 20.26 5.49 -8.40
CA PRO A 40 21.26 5.45 -7.33
C PRO A 40 21.52 4.04 -6.78
N LEU A 41 20.54 3.13 -6.96
CA LEU A 41 20.59 1.76 -6.46
C LEU A 41 21.15 0.76 -7.48
N ASN A 42 21.61 1.21 -8.65
CA ASN A 42 22.10 0.34 -9.73
C ASN A 42 23.34 -0.51 -9.34
N GLY A 43 24.01 -0.19 -8.21
CA GLY A 43 25.12 -0.96 -7.67
C GLY A 43 24.71 -2.12 -6.75
N LEU A 44 23.42 -2.27 -6.43
CA LEU A 44 22.95 -3.37 -5.58
C LEU A 44 22.81 -4.66 -6.40
N GLN A 45 23.33 -5.76 -5.86
CA GLN A 45 23.18 -7.07 -6.46
C GLN A 45 21.69 -7.46 -6.51
N ASN A 46 21.19 -7.85 -7.68
CA ASN A 46 19.79 -8.22 -7.94
C ASN A 46 18.77 -7.08 -7.90
N PHE A 47 19.20 -5.82 -8.00
CA PHE A 47 18.29 -4.68 -8.16
C PHE A 47 18.20 -4.25 -9.63
N ASP A 48 16.99 -4.11 -10.14
CA ASP A 48 16.71 -3.57 -11.47
C ASP A 48 15.57 -2.54 -11.37
N PRO A 49 15.76 -1.29 -11.83
CA PRO A 49 14.74 -0.23 -11.72
C PRO A 49 13.39 -0.54 -12.37
N THR A 50 13.34 -1.52 -13.27
CA THR A 50 12.14 -1.92 -14.03
C THR A 50 11.40 -3.12 -13.43
N SER A 51 12.03 -3.88 -12.54
CA SER A 51 11.43 -5.05 -11.89
C SER A 51 11.47 -5.02 -10.36
N SER A 52 12.40 -4.27 -9.76
CA SER A 52 12.58 -4.14 -8.31
C SER A 52 11.81 -2.93 -7.80
N PHE A 53 10.48 -2.97 -7.95
CA PHE A 53 9.61 -1.94 -7.41
C PHE A 53 9.81 -1.83 -5.90
N PRO A 54 9.89 -0.60 -5.34
CA PRO A 54 9.91 -0.44 -3.91
C PRO A 54 8.66 -1.12 -3.33
N GLY A 55 8.81 -1.81 -2.19
CA GLY A 55 7.67 -2.36 -1.46
C GLY A 55 6.63 -1.25 -1.27
N ASP A 56 5.37 -1.56 -1.55
CA ASP A 56 4.28 -0.60 -1.37
C ASP A 56 4.11 -0.41 0.13
N LEU A 57 4.78 0.61 0.67
CA LEU A 57 4.79 0.92 2.09
C LEU A 57 3.38 1.15 2.62
N MET A 58 2.47 1.64 1.77
CA MET A 58 1.07 1.81 2.13
C MET A 58 0.43 0.45 2.32
N HIS A 59 0.56 -0.45 1.35
CA HIS A 59 0.04 -1.82 1.43
C HIS A 59 0.69 -2.62 2.59
N ASP A 60 2.01 -2.59 2.72
CA ASP A 60 2.74 -3.33 3.75
C ASP A 60 2.31 -2.94 5.17
N PHE A 61 2.07 -1.64 5.39
CA PHE A 61 1.56 -1.15 6.67
C PHE A 61 0.07 -1.39 6.84
N TYR A 62 -0.78 -1.01 5.88
CA TYR A 62 -2.23 -1.02 6.07
C TYR A 62 -2.88 -2.39 5.86
N GLU A 63 -2.28 -3.29 5.08
CA GLU A 63 -2.78 -4.66 4.88
C GLU A 63 -2.06 -5.69 5.76
N GLY A 64 -0.83 -5.39 6.19
CA GLY A 64 -0.01 -6.27 7.03
C GLY A 64 0.16 -5.75 8.46
N GLY A 65 1.05 -4.77 8.62
CA GLY A 65 1.60 -4.37 9.93
C GLY A 65 0.57 -3.81 10.91
N CYS A 66 -0.21 -2.81 10.49
CA CYS A 66 -1.22 -2.16 11.32
C CYS A 66 -2.32 -3.15 11.76
N PRO A 67 -2.93 -3.95 10.85
CA PRO A 67 -3.88 -4.99 11.25
C PRO A 67 -3.34 -5.95 12.33
N LEU A 68 -2.10 -6.41 12.18
CA LEU A 68 -1.47 -7.33 13.12
C LEU A 68 -1.32 -6.71 14.51
N ILE A 69 -0.77 -5.49 14.59
CA ILE A 69 -0.51 -4.80 15.87
C ILE A 69 -1.84 -4.49 16.58
N ILE A 70 -2.81 -3.95 15.85
CA ILE A 70 -4.12 -3.60 16.41
C ILE A 70 -4.80 -4.86 16.95
N MET A 71 -4.73 -5.98 16.24
CA MET A 71 -5.33 -7.24 16.69
C MET A 71 -4.69 -7.75 17.99
N ALA A 72 -3.35 -7.73 18.07
CA ALA A 72 -2.64 -8.11 19.29
C ALA A 72 -3.04 -7.24 20.49
N MET A 73 -3.14 -5.92 20.29
CA MET A 73 -3.57 -4.99 21.34
C MET A 73 -5.00 -5.23 21.80
N LEU A 74 -5.94 -5.42 20.86
CA LEU A 74 -7.35 -5.66 21.20
C LEU A 74 -7.54 -6.99 21.93
N LYS A 75 -6.80 -8.03 21.53
CA LYS A 75 -6.78 -9.32 22.22
C LYS A 75 -6.34 -9.18 23.67
N GLU A 76 -5.21 -8.50 23.89
CA GLU A 76 -4.66 -8.35 25.23
C GLU A 76 -5.52 -7.44 26.12
N ALA A 77 -6.07 -6.37 25.55
CA ALA A 77 -7.02 -5.53 26.26
C ALA A 77 -8.30 -6.30 26.65
N SER A 78 -8.74 -7.24 25.81
CA SER A 78 -9.89 -8.08 26.12
C SER A 78 -9.57 -9.17 27.14
N SER A 79 -8.43 -9.85 27.04
CA SER A 79 -7.98 -10.87 28.01
C SER A 79 -7.82 -10.26 29.41
N SER A 80 -7.30 -9.03 29.47
CA SER A 80 -7.16 -8.22 30.68
C SER A 80 -8.48 -7.58 31.16
N ARG A 81 -9.60 -7.83 30.48
CA ARG A 81 -10.95 -7.28 30.78
C ARG A 81 -11.01 -5.74 30.78
N LEU A 82 -10.10 -5.08 30.07
CA LEU A 82 -10.08 -3.62 29.92
C LEU A 82 -11.12 -3.15 28.91
N ILE A 83 -11.46 -4.00 27.93
CA ILE A 83 -12.45 -3.70 26.90
C ILE A 83 -13.23 -4.96 26.52
N THR A 84 -14.49 -4.77 26.10
CA THR A 84 -15.31 -5.84 25.53
C THR A 84 -15.47 -5.64 24.02
N TYR A 85 -15.68 -6.72 23.28
CA TYR A 85 -15.94 -6.64 21.84
C TYR A 85 -17.20 -5.83 21.52
N ASN A 86 -18.23 -5.92 22.36
CA ASN A 86 -19.42 -5.10 22.22
C ASN A 86 -19.11 -3.61 22.38
N ALA A 87 -18.20 -3.26 23.29
CA ALA A 87 -17.75 -1.87 23.45
C ALA A 87 -16.96 -1.39 22.21
N ILE A 88 -16.10 -2.24 21.63
CA ILE A 88 -15.37 -1.93 20.40
C ILE A 88 -16.35 -1.72 19.24
N GLN A 89 -17.27 -2.66 19.03
CA GLN A 89 -18.28 -2.59 17.96
C GLN A 89 -19.16 -1.35 18.11
N SER A 90 -19.67 -1.10 19.32
CA SER A 90 -20.45 0.09 19.62
C SER A 90 -19.66 1.38 19.37
N ARG A 91 -18.37 1.40 19.72
CA ARG A 91 -17.51 2.56 19.43
C ARG A 91 -17.30 2.75 17.93
N THR A 92 -17.05 1.69 17.18
CA THR A 92 -16.86 1.73 15.72
C THR A 92 -18.12 2.20 15.00
N GLU A 93 -19.31 1.77 15.43
CA GLU A 93 -20.59 2.18 14.83
C GLU A 93 -20.94 3.65 15.11
N ASN A 94 -20.66 4.11 16.33
CA ASN A 94 -21.01 5.45 16.79
C ASN A 94 -19.88 6.48 16.60
N PHE A 95 -18.73 6.06 16.06
CA PHE A 95 -17.65 6.97 15.74
C PHE A 95 -18.08 7.93 14.62
N VAL A 96 -17.80 9.22 14.79
CA VAL A 96 -18.14 10.25 13.80
C VAL A 96 -17.05 10.27 12.74
N TYR A 97 -17.24 9.48 11.68
CA TYR A 97 -16.34 9.48 10.52
C TYR A 97 -16.48 10.75 9.70
N GLY A 98 -15.36 11.24 9.17
CA GLY A 98 -15.35 12.32 8.19
C GLY A 98 -16.12 11.95 6.92
N ASN A 99 -16.55 12.94 6.15
CA ASN A 99 -17.31 12.69 4.92
C ASN A 99 -16.57 11.80 3.92
N LEU A 100 -15.24 11.88 3.87
CA LEU A 100 -14.37 11.07 3.01
C LEU A 100 -14.22 9.62 3.50
N ASP A 101 -14.43 9.38 4.80
CA ASP A 101 -14.20 8.07 5.43
C ASP A 101 -15.48 7.27 5.61
N LYS A 102 -16.64 7.82 5.21
CA LYS A 102 -17.95 7.17 5.39
C LYS A 102 -18.04 5.81 4.69
N SER A 103 -17.35 5.64 3.56
CA SER A 103 -17.26 4.38 2.82
C SER A 103 -16.15 3.45 3.32
N ASN A 104 -15.19 3.97 4.09
CA ASN A 104 -13.98 3.25 4.51
C ASN A 104 -14.05 2.85 5.99
N LYS A 105 -15.25 2.55 6.48
CA LYS A 105 -15.45 2.12 7.87
C LYS A 105 -14.83 0.74 8.08
N PRO A 106 -14.15 0.51 9.21
CA PRO A 106 -13.60 -0.80 9.50
C PRO A 106 -14.74 -1.83 9.65
N PRO A 107 -14.51 -3.08 9.21
CA PRO A 107 -15.50 -4.14 9.36
C PRO A 107 -15.73 -4.46 10.85
N ALA A 108 -16.90 -5.03 11.15
CA ALA A 108 -17.24 -5.41 12.51
C ALA A 108 -16.24 -6.42 13.09
N ILE A 109 -15.70 -6.11 14.27
CA ILE A 109 -14.77 -7.01 14.97
C ILE A 109 -15.60 -8.00 15.78
N ILE A 110 -15.87 -9.15 15.17
CA ILE A 110 -16.59 -10.25 15.82
C ILE A 110 -15.64 -11.32 16.37
N VAL A 111 -16.13 -12.09 17.35
CA VAL A 111 -15.36 -13.10 18.10
C VAL A 111 -14.61 -14.08 17.19
N LYS A 112 -15.12 -14.39 15.98
CA LYS A 112 -14.45 -15.28 15.02
C LYS A 112 -13.05 -14.81 14.61
N HIS A 113 -12.81 -13.50 14.59
CA HIS A 113 -11.50 -12.93 14.23
C HIS A 113 -10.41 -13.30 15.24
N LEU A 114 -10.80 -13.59 16.48
CA LEU A 114 -9.89 -13.94 17.58
C LEU A 114 -9.34 -15.35 17.47
N ASN A 115 -10.15 -16.27 16.96
CA ASN A 115 -9.73 -17.65 16.73
C ASN A 115 -8.83 -17.78 15.49
N SER A 116 -8.86 -16.78 14.61
CA SER A 116 -8.04 -16.73 13.40
C SER A 116 -6.88 -15.74 13.48
N ASP A 117 -6.68 -15.07 14.62
CA ASP A 117 -5.63 -14.08 14.88
C ASP A 117 -5.54 -12.97 13.83
N ARG A 118 -6.67 -12.63 13.18
CA ARG A 118 -6.64 -11.82 11.97
C ARG A 118 -7.83 -10.88 11.86
N ILE A 119 -7.50 -9.60 11.74
CA ILE A 119 -8.36 -8.57 11.16
C ILE A 119 -7.84 -8.25 9.75
N VAL A 120 -8.74 -7.90 8.84
CA VAL A 120 -8.37 -7.59 7.44
C VAL A 120 -8.25 -6.07 7.32
N GLY A 121 -7.11 -5.60 6.84
CA GLY A 121 -6.92 -4.25 6.33
C GLY A 121 -6.95 -4.24 4.80
N SER A 122 -7.26 -3.08 4.22
CA SER A 122 -7.22 -2.84 2.78
C SER A 122 -6.63 -1.47 2.51
N ALA A 123 -5.71 -1.41 1.56
CA ALA A 123 -5.04 -0.20 1.11
C ALA A 123 -5.54 0.24 -0.28
N ALA A 124 -6.81 -0.02 -0.61
CA ALA A 124 -7.37 0.34 -1.90
C ALA A 124 -7.45 1.87 -2.09
N GLN A 125 -6.85 2.37 -3.17
CA GLN A 125 -7.09 3.72 -3.66
C GLN A 125 -8.38 3.71 -4.50
N ASN A 126 -9.45 4.32 -3.98
CA ASN A 126 -10.68 4.61 -4.73
C ASN A 126 -10.57 5.93 -5.50
#